data_AF-A0ABD3B725-F1
#
_entry.id   AF-A0ABD3B725-F1
#
_cell.length_a   1.000
_cell.length_b   1.000
_cell.length_c   1.000
_cell.angle_alpha   90.00
_cell.angle_beta   90.00
_cell.angle_gamma   90.00
#
_symmetry.space_group_name_H-M   'P 1'
#
loop_
_entity.id
_entity.type
_entity.pdbx_description
1 polymer ?
#
loop_
_entity_poly.entity_id
_entity_poly.type
_entity_poly.pdbx_seq_one_letter_code
_entity_poly.pdbx_strand_id
1 'polypeptide(L)'
;MTRRYWNINLEEMLEAGVHFGHGTRKWNPKMAPYISAKRKGIHITNLTRTARFLSEACDLVFDAASSGKQFLIVGTKNKAADLVAWAAIKARCHCVNKKWLGGILTNWSTTETRLQKFRDLRMEQKTGRLNRLPKRDAAVVKRQLSRLQTYLGGIKYMTGLPDIVIIVDQHEEYTALRECITLGIPTICLIDTNCDPDLADISIPANDDAISSIRLILNKLVFAICEEVNMNVLSCSINTLKGLYDISGVEVGQHFYWQIGSFQVHGQVLITSWVVIAILLGSATIAVRNPQTIPTGGQNFFEYVLEFIRDVSKTQIGEEYGPWVPFIGTMFLFIFVSNWSGALLPWKIIELPHGELAAPTNDINTTVALALLTSVAYFYAGLNKRGLNYFGKYIQPTPILLPINILEDFTKPLSLSFRLFGNILADELVVVVLVSLVPSVVPIPVMFLGLFTSGIQALIFATLAAAYIGESMEGHH
;
A
#
# COMPACT_ATOMS: atom_id res chain seq x y z
N MET A 1 -12.92 8.00 -31.16
CA MET A 1 -12.05 7.16 -30.31
C MET A 1 -10.78 7.92 -30.03
N THR A 2 -10.58 8.35 -28.79
CA THR A 2 -9.28 8.83 -28.29
C THR A 2 -8.30 7.68 -28.31
N ARG A 3 -7.18 7.80 -29.05
CA ARG A 3 -6.12 6.78 -29.02
C ARG A 3 -5.51 6.74 -27.63
N ARG A 4 -5.68 5.62 -26.93
CA ARG A 4 -5.02 5.36 -25.65
C ARG A 4 -3.73 4.58 -25.90
N TYR A 5 -2.75 4.78 -25.03
CA TYR A 5 -1.46 4.10 -25.14
C TYR A 5 -1.42 2.93 -24.17
N TRP A 6 -1.41 1.72 -24.72
CA TRP A 6 -1.17 0.50 -23.97
C TRP A 6 0.33 0.19 -23.98
N ASN A 7 0.92 -0.11 -22.82
CA ASN A 7 2.32 -0.50 -22.72
C ASN A 7 2.51 -1.93 -23.29
N ILE A 8 2.73 -2.03 -24.60
CA ILE A 8 2.94 -3.28 -25.33
C ILE A 8 4.33 -3.23 -25.97
N ASN A 9 5.30 -3.91 -25.36
CA ASN A 9 6.67 -3.97 -25.85
C ASN A 9 6.89 -5.26 -26.66
N LEU A 10 7.51 -5.14 -27.84
CA LEU A 10 7.86 -6.29 -28.67
C LEU A 10 8.85 -7.23 -27.99
N GLU A 11 9.77 -6.69 -27.19
CA GLU A 11 10.74 -7.46 -26.38
C GLU A 11 10.02 -8.37 -25.39
N GLU A 12 9.05 -7.84 -24.64
CA GLU A 12 8.23 -8.58 -23.66
C GLU A 12 7.47 -9.73 -24.34
N MET A 13 6.91 -9.50 -25.53
CA MET A 13 6.21 -10.54 -26.31
C MET A 13 7.16 -11.63 -26.83
N LEU A 14 8.39 -11.25 -27.16
CA LEU A 14 9.41 -12.18 -27.64
C LEU A 14 9.90 -13.07 -26.50
N GLU A 15 10.19 -12.50 -25.33
CA GLU A 15 10.56 -13.22 -24.10
C GLU A 15 9.46 -14.16 -23.62
N ALA A 16 8.20 -13.73 -23.69
CA ALA A 16 7.05 -14.56 -23.30
C ALA A 16 6.74 -15.69 -24.30
N GLY A 17 7.40 -15.71 -25.47
CA GLY A 17 7.22 -16.75 -26.49
C GLY A 17 5.91 -16.67 -27.27
N VAL A 18 5.34 -15.45 -27.41
CA VAL A 18 4.08 -15.21 -28.13
C VAL A 18 4.18 -15.53 -29.63
N HIS A 19 5.38 -15.38 -30.19
CA HIS A 19 5.65 -15.51 -31.62
C HIS A 19 5.68 -16.95 -32.13
N PHE A 20 5.73 -17.95 -31.24
CA PHE A 20 5.76 -19.35 -31.66
C PHE A 20 4.34 -19.83 -31.97
N GLY A 21 4.14 -20.36 -33.18
CA GLY A 21 2.93 -21.09 -33.53
C GLY A 21 3.13 -22.60 -33.50
N HIS A 22 2.20 -23.32 -34.11
CA HIS A 22 2.25 -24.76 -34.27
C HIS A 22 3.19 -25.23 -35.39
N GLY A 23 3.41 -26.54 -35.43
CA GLY A 23 4.18 -27.20 -36.47
C GLY A 23 3.54 -27.06 -37.86
N THR A 24 4.37 -26.97 -38.89
CA THR A 24 3.94 -26.59 -40.26
C THR A 24 3.05 -27.58 -41.01
N ARG A 25 2.76 -28.72 -40.40
CA ARG A 25 1.76 -29.68 -40.88
C ARG A 25 0.36 -29.42 -40.31
N LYS A 26 0.28 -28.71 -39.18
CA LYS A 26 -0.95 -28.40 -38.44
C LYS A 26 -1.13 -26.88 -38.45
N TRP A 27 -1.51 -26.33 -39.60
CA TRP A 27 -1.79 -24.91 -39.79
C TRP A 27 -3.02 -24.71 -40.67
N ASN A 28 -3.69 -23.57 -40.52
CA ASN A 28 -4.81 -23.16 -41.35
C ASN A 28 -4.31 -22.18 -42.41
N PRO A 29 -4.55 -22.41 -43.72
CA PRO A 29 -4.18 -21.48 -44.79
C PRO A 29 -4.66 -20.04 -44.59
N LYS A 30 -5.81 -19.83 -43.93
CA LYS A 30 -6.33 -18.50 -43.61
C LYS A 30 -5.45 -17.70 -42.64
N MET A 31 -4.57 -18.38 -41.90
CA MET A 31 -3.61 -17.72 -41.00
C MET A 31 -2.36 -17.20 -41.71
N ALA A 32 -2.20 -17.46 -43.02
CA ALA A 32 -1.08 -16.97 -43.83
C ALA A 32 -0.72 -15.48 -43.63
N PRO A 33 -1.65 -14.50 -43.62
CA PRO A 33 -1.31 -13.08 -43.42
C PRO A 33 -0.78 -12.74 -42.02
N TYR A 34 -1.00 -13.61 -41.03
CA TYR A 34 -0.54 -13.43 -39.65
C TYR A 34 0.77 -14.16 -39.35
N ILE A 35 1.26 -14.98 -40.28
CA ILE A 35 2.51 -15.75 -40.16
C ILE A 35 3.64 -14.95 -40.82
N SER A 36 4.74 -14.75 -40.11
CA SER A 36 5.91 -14.02 -40.60
C SER A 36 6.95 -14.95 -41.25
N ALA A 37 7.25 -16.09 -40.62
CA ALA A 37 8.29 -16.99 -41.06
C ALA A 37 8.04 -18.44 -40.63
N LYS A 38 8.88 -19.35 -41.11
CA LYS A 38 8.92 -20.76 -40.71
C LYS A 38 10.36 -21.12 -40.33
N ARG A 39 10.58 -21.66 -39.13
CA ARG A 39 11.92 -22.08 -38.66
C ARG A 39 11.84 -23.43 -37.98
N LYS A 40 12.75 -24.35 -38.34
CA LYS A 40 12.82 -25.72 -37.76
C LYS A 40 11.46 -26.47 -37.77
N GLY A 41 10.64 -26.24 -38.78
CA GLY A 41 9.33 -26.89 -38.91
C GLY A 41 8.20 -26.28 -38.07
N ILE A 42 8.43 -25.15 -37.38
CA ILE A 42 7.45 -24.40 -36.57
C ILE A 42 7.15 -23.07 -37.28
N HIS A 43 5.89 -22.63 -37.25
CA HIS A 43 5.50 -21.31 -37.74
C HIS A 43 5.85 -20.21 -36.73
N ILE A 44 6.24 -19.05 -37.24
CA ILE A 44 6.49 -17.84 -36.45
C ILE A 44 5.40 -16.83 -36.82
N THR A 45 4.65 -16.36 -35.83
CA THR A 45 3.61 -15.35 -36.02
C THR A 45 4.20 -13.93 -36.09
N ASN A 46 3.48 -13.01 -36.70
CA ASN A 46 3.90 -11.61 -36.82
C ASN A 46 3.52 -10.83 -35.55
N LEU A 47 4.49 -10.60 -34.67
CA LEU A 47 4.29 -9.87 -33.41
C LEU A 47 3.77 -8.44 -33.60
N THR A 48 4.12 -7.76 -34.70
CA THR A 48 3.59 -6.42 -34.99
C THR A 48 2.08 -6.46 -35.24
N ARG A 49 1.59 -7.51 -35.92
CA ARG A 49 0.15 -7.74 -36.07
C ARG A 49 -0.47 -8.08 -34.72
N THR A 50 0.14 -8.97 -33.95
CA THR A 50 -0.34 -9.31 -32.59
C THR A 50 -0.47 -8.07 -31.71
N ALA A 51 0.54 -7.19 -31.69
CA ALA A 51 0.52 -5.97 -30.89
C ALA A 51 -0.63 -5.04 -31.27
N ARG A 52 -0.92 -4.93 -32.58
CA ARG A 52 -2.05 -4.14 -33.08
C ARG A 52 -3.41 -4.72 -32.65
N PHE A 53 -3.63 -6.02 -32.85
CA PHE A 53 -4.90 -6.64 -32.43
C PHE A 53 -5.06 -6.63 -30.90
N LEU A 54 -3.95 -6.78 -30.17
CA LEU A 54 -3.96 -6.66 -28.72
C LEU A 54 -4.31 -5.24 -28.27
N SER A 55 -3.78 -4.20 -28.92
CA SER A 55 -4.18 -2.81 -28.60
C SER A 55 -5.64 -2.54 -28.93
N GLU A 56 -6.13 -3.01 -30.08
CA GLU A 56 -7.55 -2.86 -30.48
C GLU A 56 -8.47 -3.62 -29.50
N ALA A 57 -8.05 -4.81 -29.04
CA ALA A 57 -8.76 -5.57 -28.01
C ALA A 57 -8.80 -4.82 -26.67
N CYS A 58 -7.66 -4.27 -26.22
CA CYS A 58 -7.60 -3.50 -24.98
C CYS A 58 -8.48 -2.25 -25.05
N ASP A 59 -8.49 -1.54 -26.18
CA ASP A 59 -9.37 -0.37 -26.38
C ASP A 59 -10.85 -0.76 -26.27
N LEU A 60 -11.27 -1.84 -26.94
CA LEU A 60 -12.66 -2.33 -26.88
C LEU A 60 -13.05 -2.77 -25.48
N VAL A 61 -12.16 -3.51 -24.80
CA VAL A 61 -12.36 -3.99 -23.43
C VAL A 61 -12.49 -2.83 -22.46
N PHE A 62 -11.65 -1.80 -22.59
CA PHE A 62 -11.73 -0.61 -21.75
C PHE A 62 -13.04 0.16 -21.96
N ASP A 63 -13.44 0.39 -23.22
CA ASP A 63 -14.68 1.11 -23.53
C ASP A 63 -15.92 0.34 -23.05
N ALA A 64 -15.89 -0.99 -23.14
CA ALA A 64 -16.95 -1.83 -22.63
C ALA A 64 -17.01 -1.87 -21.10
N ALA A 65 -15.84 -1.93 -20.44
CA ALA A 65 -15.75 -1.85 -18.99
C ALA A 65 -16.31 -0.50 -18.50
N SER A 66 -15.97 0.58 -19.18
CA SER A 66 -16.43 1.95 -18.88
C SER A 66 -17.95 2.09 -18.97
N SER A 67 -18.58 1.24 -19.80
CA SER A 67 -20.03 1.18 -19.98
C SER A 67 -20.72 0.24 -18.98
N GLY A 68 -19.99 -0.36 -18.03
CA GLY A 68 -20.52 -1.29 -17.02
C GLY A 68 -20.89 -2.68 -17.54
N LYS A 69 -20.39 -3.05 -18.73
CA LYS A 69 -20.71 -4.32 -19.38
C LYS A 69 -20.13 -5.52 -18.65
N GLN A 70 -20.77 -6.69 -18.79
CA GLN A 70 -20.34 -7.92 -18.14
C GLN A 70 -19.37 -8.72 -19.01
N PHE A 71 -18.26 -9.17 -18.40
CA PHE A 71 -17.23 -9.96 -19.07
C PHE A 71 -17.24 -11.42 -18.63
N LEU A 72 -17.00 -12.32 -19.58
CA LEU A 72 -16.77 -13.74 -19.35
C LEU A 72 -15.44 -14.18 -19.97
N ILE A 73 -14.55 -14.77 -19.16
CA ILE A 73 -13.28 -15.32 -19.65
C ILE A 73 -13.36 -16.85 -19.70
N VAL A 74 -13.09 -17.43 -20.87
CA VAL A 74 -13.16 -18.86 -21.14
C VAL A 74 -11.79 -19.39 -21.51
N GLY A 75 -11.38 -20.49 -20.88
CA GLY A 75 -10.20 -21.24 -21.29
C GLY A 75 -10.07 -22.51 -20.49
N THR A 76 -10.42 -23.65 -21.09
CA THR A 76 -10.47 -24.94 -20.39
C THR A 76 -9.22 -25.80 -20.56
N LYS A 77 -8.31 -25.38 -21.45
CA LYS A 77 -6.98 -25.98 -21.61
C LYS A 77 -6.24 -26.02 -20.28
N ASN A 78 -5.65 -27.15 -19.91
CA ASN A 78 -4.98 -27.33 -18.61
C ASN A 78 -3.93 -26.24 -18.31
N LYS A 79 -3.20 -25.78 -19.32
CA LYS A 79 -2.19 -24.71 -19.19
C LYS A 79 -2.80 -23.32 -18.94
N ALA A 80 -4.03 -23.09 -19.39
CA ALA A 80 -4.74 -21.81 -19.29
C ALA A 80 -5.69 -21.74 -18.09
N ALA A 81 -6.21 -22.88 -17.61
CA ALA A 81 -7.26 -22.94 -16.60
C ALA A 81 -6.95 -22.15 -15.31
N ASP A 82 -5.73 -22.27 -14.80
CA ASP A 82 -5.32 -21.56 -13.58
C ASP A 82 -5.12 -20.06 -13.83
N LEU A 83 -4.60 -19.69 -15.00
CA LEU A 83 -4.43 -18.30 -15.41
C LEU A 83 -5.77 -17.60 -15.62
N VAL A 84 -6.75 -18.28 -16.23
CA VAL A 84 -8.11 -17.77 -16.44
C VAL A 84 -8.81 -17.53 -15.10
N ALA A 85 -8.69 -18.47 -14.15
CA ALA A 85 -9.24 -18.28 -12.81
C ALA A 85 -8.61 -17.09 -12.08
N TRP A 86 -7.29 -16.95 -12.15
CA TRP A 86 -6.57 -15.82 -11.58
C TRP A 86 -6.98 -14.50 -12.24
N ALA A 87 -7.07 -14.46 -13.58
CA ALA A 87 -7.47 -13.30 -14.36
C ALA A 87 -8.87 -12.82 -13.97
N ALA A 88 -9.80 -13.76 -13.80
CA ALA A 88 -11.17 -13.47 -13.42
C ALA A 88 -11.30 -12.92 -12.01
N ILE A 89 -10.53 -13.46 -11.05
CA ILE A 89 -10.49 -12.94 -9.69
C ILE A 89 -9.93 -11.51 -9.67
N LYS A 90 -8.85 -11.27 -10.43
CA LYS A 90 -8.20 -9.96 -10.51
C LYS A 90 -9.09 -8.90 -11.17
N ALA A 91 -9.74 -9.26 -12.28
CA ALA A 91 -10.67 -8.39 -13.02
C ALA A 91 -12.09 -8.33 -12.42
N ARG A 92 -12.38 -9.11 -11.37
CA ARG A 92 -13.73 -9.29 -10.80
C ARG A 92 -14.79 -9.68 -11.85
N CYS A 93 -14.41 -10.48 -12.84
CA CYS A 93 -15.30 -10.96 -13.89
C CYS A 93 -15.61 -12.46 -13.76
N HIS A 94 -16.52 -12.94 -14.61
CA HIS A 94 -16.92 -14.35 -14.61
C HIS A 94 -15.92 -15.18 -15.43
N CYS A 95 -15.77 -16.46 -15.09
CA CYS A 95 -14.93 -17.35 -15.88
C CYS A 95 -15.43 -18.79 -16.01
N VAL A 96 -14.90 -19.46 -17.02
CA VAL A 96 -15.03 -20.91 -17.22
C VAL A 96 -13.63 -21.47 -17.52
N ASN A 97 -13.07 -22.15 -16.53
CA ASN A 97 -11.72 -22.73 -16.58
C ASN A 97 -11.70 -24.27 -16.58
N LYS A 98 -12.85 -24.89 -16.38
CA LYS A 98 -13.08 -26.33 -16.56
C LYS A 98 -14.01 -26.50 -17.75
N LYS A 99 -14.27 -27.74 -18.17
CA LYS A 99 -15.07 -28.06 -19.36
C LYS A 99 -16.30 -27.14 -19.58
N TRP A 100 -16.36 -26.54 -20.78
CA TRP A 100 -17.53 -25.82 -21.26
C TRP A 100 -18.70 -26.79 -21.46
N LEU A 101 -19.86 -26.46 -20.87
CA LEU A 101 -21.09 -27.20 -21.10
C LEU A 101 -21.84 -26.53 -22.25
N GLY A 102 -22.14 -27.27 -23.32
CA GLY A 102 -22.92 -26.74 -24.43
C GLY A 102 -24.29 -26.22 -23.97
N GLY A 103 -24.69 -25.06 -24.47
CA GLY A 103 -25.92 -24.36 -24.14
C GLY A 103 -25.84 -23.48 -22.89
N ILE A 104 -24.64 -23.15 -22.40
CA ILE A 104 -24.48 -22.22 -21.27
C ILE A 104 -25.11 -20.87 -21.61
N LEU A 105 -24.85 -20.35 -22.82
CA LEU A 105 -25.34 -19.05 -23.25
C LEU A 105 -26.66 -19.18 -24.02
N THR A 106 -26.75 -20.10 -24.98
CA THR A 106 -27.95 -20.18 -25.85
C THR A 106 -29.19 -20.70 -25.12
N ASN A 107 -29.03 -21.49 -24.06
CA ASN A 107 -30.12 -22.00 -23.23
C ASN A 107 -30.03 -21.43 -21.80
N TRP A 108 -30.06 -20.10 -21.72
CA TRP A 108 -29.87 -19.37 -20.46
C TRP A 108 -30.86 -19.77 -19.36
N SER A 109 -32.13 -20.00 -19.67
CA SER A 109 -33.15 -20.38 -18.69
C SER A 109 -32.81 -21.70 -17.96
N THR A 110 -32.23 -22.65 -18.68
CA THR A 110 -31.75 -23.92 -18.09
C THR A 110 -30.51 -23.70 -17.24
N THR A 111 -29.59 -22.85 -17.71
CA THR A 111 -28.37 -22.48 -16.97
C THR A 111 -28.71 -21.74 -15.67
N GLU A 112 -29.64 -20.79 -15.71
CA GLU A 112 -30.15 -20.04 -14.58
C GLU A 112 -30.78 -20.98 -13.52
N THR A 113 -31.62 -21.93 -13.96
CA THR A 113 -32.21 -22.93 -13.07
C THR A 113 -31.13 -23.77 -12.37
N ARG A 114 -30.06 -24.13 -13.09
CA ARG A 114 -28.91 -24.87 -12.51
C ARG A 114 -28.10 -24.00 -11.55
N LEU A 115 -27.94 -22.70 -11.83
CA LEU A 115 -27.30 -21.74 -10.95
C LEU A 115 -28.09 -21.54 -9.65
N GLN A 116 -29.42 -21.44 -9.75
CA GLN A 116 -30.27 -21.35 -8.56
C GLN A 116 -30.16 -22.60 -7.69
N LYS A 117 -30.26 -23.79 -8.30
CA LYS A 117 -30.04 -25.06 -7.59
C LYS A 117 -28.66 -25.13 -6.94
N PHE A 118 -27.63 -24.60 -7.59
CA PHE A 118 -26.28 -24.53 -7.03
C PHE A 118 -26.20 -23.61 -5.81
N ARG A 119 -26.87 -22.44 -5.84
CA ARG A 119 -26.98 -21.53 -4.69
C ARG A 119 -27.69 -22.19 -3.51
N ASP A 120 -28.81 -22.88 -3.77
CA ASP A 120 -29.58 -23.58 -2.74
C ASP A 120 -28.74 -24.66 -2.04
N LEU A 121 -28.06 -25.52 -2.82
CA LEU A 121 -27.17 -26.56 -2.28
C LEU A 121 -26.00 -25.99 -1.47
N ARG A 122 -25.47 -24.82 -1.88
CA ARG A 122 -24.41 -24.13 -1.13
C ARG A 122 -24.92 -23.57 0.19
N MET A 123 -26.17 -23.09 0.22
CA MET A 123 -26.84 -22.65 1.45
C MET A 123 -27.12 -23.81 2.40
N GLU A 124 -27.59 -24.95 1.89
CA GLU A 124 -27.78 -26.18 2.67
C GLU A 124 -26.47 -26.71 3.26
N GLN A 125 -25.36 -26.57 2.53
CA GLN A 125 -24.03 -26.90 3.04
C GLN A 125 -23.61 -25.96 4.19
N LYS A 126 -23.78 -24.64 4.03
CA LYS A 126 -23.41 -23.64 5.05
C LYS A 126 -24.23 -23.76 6.34
N THR A 127 -25.52 -24.06 6.21
CA THR A 127 -26.45 -24.23 7.33
C THR A 127 -26.28 -25.56 8.06
N GLY A 128 -25.40 -26.45 7.59
CA GLY A 128 -25.15 -27.75 8.21
C GLY A 128 -26.28 -28.76 8.01
N ARG A 129 -27.27 -28.48 7.14
CA ARG A 129 -28.40 -29.39 6.84
C ARG A 129 -27.91 -30.74 6.30
N LEU A 130 -26.81 -30.74 5.55
CA LEU A 130 -26.18 -31.94 5.02
C LEU A 130 -25.75 -32.95 6.11
N ASN A 131 -25.43 -32.48 7.31
CA ASN A 131 -25.00 -33.36 8.41
C ASN A 131 -26.15 -34.14 9.03
N ARG A 132 -27.40 -33.73 8.76
CA ARG A 132 -28.62 -34.41 9.23
C ARG A 132 -29.10 -35.50 8.28
N LEU A 133 -28.53 -35.57 7.07
CA LEU A 133 -28.90 -36.56 6.06
C LEU A 133 -28.19 -37.90 6.31
N PRO A 134 -28.79 -39.03 5.90
CA PRO A 134 -28.09 -40.31 5.85
C PRO A 134 -26.79 -40.20 5.03
N LYS A 135 -25.77 -40.99 5.39
CA LYS A 135 -24.44 -40.94 4.73
C LYS A 135 -24.53 -41.09 3.20
N ARG A 136 -25.44 -41.93 2.71
CA ARG A 136 -25.69 -42.14 1.28
C ARG A 136 -26.18 -40.86 0.61
N ASP A 137 -27.20 -40.22 1.17
CA ASP A 137 -27.82 -39.02 0.60
C ASP A 137 -26.88 -37.82 0.71
N ALA A 138 -26.20 -37.67 1.85
CA ALA A 138 -25.15 -36.67 2.02
C ALA A 138 -24.04 -36.82 0.96
N ALA A 139 -23.65 -38.06 0.61
CA ALA A 139 -22.66 -38.31 -0.43
C ALA A 139 -23.18 -37.95 -1.84
N VAL A 140 -24.44 -38.23 -2.15
CA VAL A 140 -25.07 -37.84 -3.42
C VAL A 140 -25.08 -36.32 -3.57
N VAL A 141 -25.52 -35.60 -2.53
CA VAL A 141 -25.57 -34.14 -2.56
C VAL A 141 -24.17 -33.53 -2.62
N LYS A 142 -23.19 -34.06 -1.88
CA LYS A 142 -21.78 -33.62 -1.97
C LYS A 142 -21.20 -33.83 -3.38
N ARG A 143 -21.47 -34.97 -4.02
CA ARG A 143 -21.06 -35.23 -5.41
C ARG A 143 -21.70 -34.25 -6.38
N GLN A 144 -22.99 -33.98 -6.22
CA GLN A 144 -23.70 -33.01 -7.04
C GLN A 144 -23.14 -31.59 -6.85
N LEU A 145 -22.90 -31.17 -5.61
CA LEU A 145 -22.31 -29.87 -5.28
C LEU A 145 -20.91 -29.75 -5.88
N SER A 146 -20.05 -30.77 -5.73
CA SER A 146 -18.72 -30.79 -6.33
C SER A 146 -18.76 -30.66 -7.85
N ARG A 147 -19.70 -31.38 -8.51
CA ARG A 147 -19.92 -31.28 -9.95
C ARG A 147 -20.35 -29.86 -10.36
N LEU A 148 -21.31 -29.27 -9.66
CA LEU A 148 -21.78 -27.90 -9.94
C LEU A 148 -20.70 -26.86 -9.66
N GLN A 149 -19.93 -27.00 -8.58
CA GLN A 149 -18.82 -26.12 -8.24
C GLN A 149 -17.73 -26.16 -9.33
N THR A 150 -17.47 -27.34 -9.90
CA THR A 150 -16.47 -27.52 -10.97
C THR A 150 -16.86 -26.80 -12.25
N TYR A 151 -18.13 -26.86 -12.67
CA TYR A 151 -18.57 -26.31 -13.96
C TYR A 151 -19.20 -24.91 -13.88
N LEU A 152 -19.92 -24.59 -12.81
CA LEU A 152 -20.65 -23.32 -12.63
C LEU A 152 -19.98 -22.38 -11.63
N GLY A 153 -18.87 -22.79 -11.01
CA GLY A 153 -18.22 -22.04 -9.94
C GLY A 153 -17.77 -20.63 -10.34
N GLY A 154 -17.33 -20.45 -11.59
CA GLY A 154 -16.86 -19.17 -12.11
C GLY A 154 -17.94 -18.27 -12.72
N ILE A 155 -19.14 -18.81 -12.98
CA ILE A 155 -20.32 -18.04 -13.45
C ILE A 155 -21.42 -17.91 -12.38
N LYS A 156 -21.12 -18.28 -11.13
CA LYS A 156 -22.11 -18.32 -10.03
C LYS A 156 -22.75 -16.97 -9.69
N TYR A 157 -22.04 -15.87 -10.00
CA TYR A 157 -22.49 -14.51 -9.75
C TYR A 157 -23.18 -13.88 -10.96
N MET A 158 -23.21 -14.58 -12.08
CA MET A 158 -23.84 -14.11 -13.31
C MET A 158 -25.36 -14.15 -13.16
N THR A 159 -26.03 -13.05 -13.50
CA THR A 159 -27.50 -12.90 -13.43
C THR A 159 -28.14 -12.82 -14.82
N GLY A 160 -27.38 -12.44 -15.85
CA GLY A 160 -27.82 -12.39 -17.24
C GLY A 160 -26.72 -12.84 -18.19
N LEU A 161 -26.95 -12.67 -19.49
CA LEU A 161 -25.94 -12.98 -20.50
C LEU A 161 -24.75 -12.01 -20.42
N PRO A 162 -23.51 -12.48 -20.69
CA PRO A 162 -22.35 -11.61 -20.80
C PRO A 162 -22.43 -10.78 -22.09
N ASP A 163 -21.94 -9.54 -22.03
CA ASP A 163 -21.88 -8.66 -23.19
C ASP A 163 -20.60 -8.87 -24.01
N ILE A 164 -19.53 -9.36 -23.38
CA ILE A 164 -18.24 -9.64 -24.04
C ILE A 164 -17.69 -10.97 -23.52
N VAL A 165 -17.20 -11.79 -24.44
CA VAL A 165 -16.55 -13.07 -24.12
C VAL A 165 -15.11 -13.07 -24.61
N ILE A 166 -14.18 -13.35 -23.71
CA ILE A 166 -12.75 -13.50 -23.98
C ILE A 166 -12.43 -15.00 -23.98
N ILE A 167 -11.87 -15.54 -25.06
CA ILE A 167 -11.65 -16.98 -25.25
C ILE A 167 -10.17 -17.26 -25.46
N VAL A 168 -9.63 -18.19 -24.67
CA VAL A 168 -8.28 -18.72 -24.80
C VAL A 168 -8.35 -20.10 -25.44
N ASP A 169 -7.74 -20.24 -26.63
CA ASP A 169 -7.79 -21.43 -27.50
C ASP A 169 -9.16 -21.63 -28.19
N GLN A 170 -9.16 -21.48 -29.51
CA GLN A 170 -10.34 -21.63 -30.35
C GLN A 170 -10.74 -23.09 -30.62
N HIS A 171 -9.78 -24.03 -30.61
CA HIS A 171 -10.08 -25.43 -30.97
C HIS A 171 -10.83 -26.15 -29.86
N GLU A 172 -10.37 -26.00 -28.62
CA GLU A 172 -11.04 -26.60 -27.45
C GLU A 172 -12.39 -25.91 -27.17
N GLU A 173 -12.50 -24.60 -27.43
CA GLU A 173 -13.68 -23.79 -27.10
C GLU A 173 -14.60 -23.47 -28.30
N TYR A 174 -14.55 -24.27 -29.37
CA TYR A 174 -15.37 -24.05 -30.56
C TYR A 174 -16.88 -23.92 -30.26
N THR A 175 -17.36 -24.66 -29.26
CA THR A 175 -18.78 -24.59 -28.85
C THR A 175 -19.12 -23.23 -28.24
N ALA A 176 -18.24 -22.67 -27.42
CA ALA A 176 -18.43 -21.35 -26.81
C ALA A 176 -18.46 -20.25 -27.89
N LEU A 177 -17.54 -20.30 -28.86
CA LEU A 177 -17.54 -19.39 -30.01
C LEU A 177 -18.84 -19.45 -30.80
N ARG A 178 -19.31 -20.67 -31.12
CA ARG A 178 -20.56 -20.84 -31.88
C ARG A 178 -21.78 -20.30 -31.13
N GLU A 179 -21.84 -20.49 -29.82
CA GLU A 179 -22.89 -19.92 -28.97
C GLU A 179 -22.85 -18.39 -28.99
N CYS A 180 -21.66 -17.78 -28.90
CA CYS A 180 -21.49 -16.33 -28.97
C CYS A 180 -21.94 -15.76 -30.33
N ILE A 181 -21.52 -16.39 -31.43
CA ILE A 181 -21.92 -16.02 -32.80
C ILE A 181 -23.46 -16.08 -32.95
N THR A 182 -24.08 -17.13 -32.43
CA THR A 182 -25.54 -17.31 -32.53
C THR A 182 -26.31 -16.21 -31.80
N LEU A 183 -25.75 -15.72 -30.68
CA LEU A 183 -26.36 -14.67 -29.86
C LEU A 183 -25.92 -13.25 -30.24
N GLY A 184 -24.98 -13.11 -31.18
CA GLY A 184 -24.39 -11.82 -31.56
C GLY A 184 -23.56 -11.19 -30.44
N ILE A 185 -22.95 -12.00 -29.57
CA ILE A 185 -22.09 -11.52 -28.48
C ILE A 185 -20.67 -11.33 -29.04
N PRO A 186 -20.06 -10.12 -28.92
CA PRO A 186 -18.72 -9.87 -29.39
C PRO A 186 -17.67 -10.71 -28.65
N THR A 187 -16.72 -11.23 -29.43
CA THR A 187 -15.71 -12.21 -28.99
C THR A 187 -14.29 -11.72 -29.25
N ILE A 188 -13.46 -11.84 -28.22
CA ILE A 188 -12.00 -11.63 -28.30
C ILE A 188 -11.34 -12.99 -28.13
N CYS A 189 -10.66 -13.49 -29.16
CA CYS A 189 -10.10 -14.84 -29.14
C CYS A 189 -8.59 -14.83 -29.35
N LEU A 190 -7.89 -15.60 -28.52
CA LEU A 190 -6.48 -15.92 -28.72
C LEU A 190 -6.38 -17.06 -29.73
N ILE A 191 -5.75 -16.77 -30.87
CA ILE A 191 -5.68 -17.68 -32.02
C ILE A 191 -4.23 -18.06 -32.35
N ASP A 192 -3.97 -19.34 -32.54
CA ASP A 192 -2.71 -19.85 -33.07
C ASP A 192 -2.87 -20.17 -34.58
N THR A 193 -1.78 -20.47 -35.25
CA THR A 193 -1.64 -20.81 -36.65
C THR A 193 -2.54 -21.93 -37.17
N ASN A 194 -3.08 -22.80 -36.31
CA ASN A 194 -4.04 -23.85 -36.65
C ASN A 194 -5.51 -23.38 -36.61
N CYS A 195 -5.79 -22.17 -36.14
CA CYS A 195 -7.13 -21.63 -35.92
C CYS A 195 -7.70 -20.90 -37.15
N ASP A 196 -9.01 -20.63 -37.17
CA ASP A 196 -9.64 -19.83 -38.23
C ASP A 196 -9.90 -18.40 -37.71
N PRO A 197 -9.22 -17.37 -38.25
CA PRO A 197 -9.34 -16.00 -37.76
C PRO A 197 -10.73 -15.39 -38.00
N ASP A 198 -11.56 -15.96 -38.88
CA ASP A 198 -12.86 -15.39 -39.24
C ASP A 198 -13.98 -15.68 -38.20
N LEU A 199 -13.71 -16.53 -37.20
CA LEU A 199 -14.73 -16.95 -36.22
C LEU A 199 -14.84 -16.04 -35.00
N ALA A 200 -13.90 -15.12 -34.79
CA ALA A 200 -13.92 -14.18 -33.68
C ALA A 200 -13.90 -12.74 -34.20
N ASP A 201 -14.54 -11.82 -33.48
CA ASP A 201 -14.60 -10.41 -33.90
C ASP A 201 -13.23 -9.74 -33.80
N ILE A 202 -12.48 -10.05 -32.73
CA ILE A 202 -11.07 -9.67 -32.59
C ILE A 202 -10.24 -10.92 -32.35
N SER A 203 -9.43 -11.27 -33.33
CA SER A 203 -8.55 -12.43 -33.29
C SER A 203 -7.11 -12.00 -32.99
N ILE A 204 -6.57 -12.36 -31.82
CA ILE A 204 -5.21 -12.02 -31.39
C ILE A 204 -4.27 -13.19 -31.73
N PRO A 205 -3.39 -13.05 -32.75
CA PRO A 205 -2.46 -14.10 -33.16
C PRO A 205 -1.37 -14.34 -32.11
N ALA A 206 -1.43 -15.45 -31.39
CA ALA A 206 -0.52 -15.75 -30.30
C ALA A 206 -0.42 -17.25 -29.99
N ASN A 207 0.64 -17.61 -29.29
CA ASN A 207 0.89 -18.95 -28.80
C ASN A 207 -0.09 -19.33 -27.68
N ASP A 208 -0.93 -20.34 -27.90
CA ASP A 208 -1.88 -20.89 -26.92
C ASP A 208 -1.31 -22.08 -26.11
N ASP A 209 -0.08 -22.49 -26.40
CA ASP A 209 0.61 -23.61 -25.76
C ASP A 209 1.60 -23.18 -24.69
N ALA A 210 2.07 -21.93 -24.73
CA ALA A 210 2.97 -21.37 -23.72
C ALA A 210 2.19 -20.65 -22.62
N ILE A 211 2.41 -21.08 -21.36
CA ILE A 211 1.84 -20.44 -20.17
C ILE A 211 2.26 -18.97 -20.10
N SER A 212 3.51 -18.65 -20.42
CA SER A 212 4.03 -17.27 -20.44
C SER A 212 3.31 -16.37 -21.45
N SER A 213 3.00 -16.90 -22.64
CA SER A 213 2.27 -16.18 -23.69
C SER A 213 0.83 -15.86 -23.26
N ILE A 214 0.08 -16.89 -22.82
CA ILE A 214 -1.29 -16.73 -22.32
C ILE A 214 -1.32 -15.73 -21.16
N ARG A 215 -0.38 -15.87 -20.21
CA ARG A 215 -0.27 -14.97 -19.05
C ARG A 215 -0.02 -13.54 -19.46
N LEU A 216 0.89 -13.30 -20.41
CA LEU A 216 1.19 -11.95 -20.88
C LEU A 216 -0.07 -11.29 -21.48
N ILE A 217 -0.75 -11.99 -22.38
CA ILE A 217 -1.93 -11.45 -23.08
C ILE A 217 -3.09 -11.23 -22.12
N LEU A 218 -3.40 -12.22 -21.27
CA LEU A 218 -4.42 -12.08 -20.24
C LEU A 218 -4.09 -10.95 -19.27
N ASN A 219 -2.82 -10.77 -18.88
CA ASN A 219 -2.42 -9.67 -18.01
C ASN A 219 -2.72 -8.30 -18.62
N LYS A 220 -2.43 -8.11 -19.92
CA LYS A 220 -2.70 -6.83 -20.60
C LYS A 220 -4.21 -6.58 -20.74
N LEU A 221 -4.99 -7.61 -21.08
CA LEU A 221 -6.46 -7.51 -21.16
C LEU A 221 -7.08 -7.24 -19.79
N VAL A 222 -6.67 -7.96 -18.75
CA VAL A 222 -7.13 -7.75 -17.37
C VAL A 222 -6.73 -6.36 -16.88
N PHE A 223 -5.53 -5.88 -17.22
CA PHE A 223 -5.12 -4.52 -16.89
C PHE A 223 -6.05 -3.50 -17.54
N ALA A 224 -6.43 -3.68 -18.81
CA ALA A 224 -7.41 -2.81 -19.47
C ALA A 224 -8.80 -2.83 -18.80
N ILE A 225 -9.26 -3.99 -18.30
CA ILE A 225 -10.51 -4.08 -17.50
C ILE A 225 -10.34 -3.34 -16.18
N CYS A 226 -9.23 -3.57 -15.47
CA CYS A 226 -9.01 -3.03 -14.13
C CYS A 226 -8.68 -1.53 -14.11
N GLU A 227 -7.99 -1.00 -15.12
CA GLU A 227 -7.65 0.42 -15.21
C GLU A 227 -8.91 1.29 -15.28
N GLU A 228 -9.98 0.75 -15.90
CA GLU A 228 -11.31 1.32 -15.81
C GLU A 228 -11.95 1.13 -14.44
N VAL A 229 -11.89 -0.06 -13.83
CA VAL A 229 -12.41 -0.25 -12.47
C VAL A 229 -11.74 0.76 -11.54
N ASN A 230 -10.46 1.08 -11.72
CA ASN A 230 -9.76 2.14 -10.99
C ASN A 230 -10.25 3.55 -11.38
N MET A 231 -10.61 3.83 -12.64
CA MET A 231 -11.14 5.12 -13.13
C MET A 231 -12.61 5.40 -12.75
N ASN A 232 -13.49 4.38 -12.73
CA ASN A 232 -14.88 4.49 -12.29
C ASN A 232 -15.04 4.30 -10.78
N VAL A 233 -14.11 3.58 -10.13
CA VAL A 233 -13.84 3.79 -8.71
C VAL A 233 -13.29 5.20 -8.51
N LEU A 234 -12.44 5.76 -9.35
CA LEU A 234 -12.08 7.18 -9.23
C LEU A 234 -13.33 8.09 -9.32
N SER A 235 -14.31 7.91 -10.21
CA SER A 235 -15.48 8.81 -10.29
C SER A 235 -16.57 8.60 -9.21
N CYS A 236 -16.98 7.35 -8.95
CA CYS A 236 -17.99 7.03 -7.94
C CYS A 236 -17.40 7.01 -6.52
N SER A 237 -16.13 6.67 -6.43
CA SER A 237 -15.36 6.72 -5.20
C SER A 237 -14.66 8.09 -5.03
N ILE A 238 -14.63 9.03 -5.98
CA ILE A 238 -14.39 10.45 -5.63
C ILE A 238 -15.48 10.99 -4.68
N ASN A 239 -16.68 10.40 -4.63
CA ASN A 239 -17.70 10.80 -3.66
C ASN A 239 -17.73 9.89 -2.41
N THR A 240 -17.41 8.59 -2.55
CA THR A 240 -17.45 7.62 -1.42
C THR A 240 -16.06 7.23 -0.89
N LEU A 241 -15.04 7.10 -1.75
CA LEU A 241 -13.60 7.15 -1.41
C LEU A 241 -13.09 8.60 -1.19
N LYS A 242 -13.78 9.71 -1.47
CA LYS A 242 -13.42 10.97 -0.74
C LYS A 242 -13.55 10.71 0.75
N GLY A 243 -14.69 10.12 1.15
CA GLY A 243 -14.94 9.75 2.53
C GLY A 243 -14.12 8.56 3.06
N LEU A 244 -13.42 7.77 2.23
CA LEU A 244 -12.68 6.56 2.65
C LEU A 244 -11.19 6.56 2.28
N TYR A 245 -10.76 7.32 1.26
CA TYR A 245 -9.36 7.56 0.89
C TYR A 245 -8.74 8.67 1.75
N ASP A 246 -9.55 9.61 2.26
CA ASP A 246 -9.15 10.45 3.42
C ASP A 246 -8.84 9.59 4.66
N ILE A 247 -9.27 8.32 4.68
CA ILE A 247 -9.09 7.41 5.82
C ILE A 247 -7.96 6.39 5.60
N SER A 248 -7.69 5.97 4.35
CA SER A 248 -6.63 4.99 4.03
C SER A 248 -5.33 5.62 3.50
N GLY A 249 -5.29 6.93 3.26
CA GLY A 249 -4.08 7.71 2.96
C GLY A 249 -3.25 8.05 4.20
N VAL A 250 -3.42 7.29 5.28
CA VAL A 250 -2.66 7.42 6.52
C VAL A 250 -1.38 6.58 6.37
N GLU A 251 -0.48 7.05 5.51
CA GLU A 251 0.96 6.89 5.67
C GLU A 251 1.64 7.80 4.63
N VAL A 252 2.38 8.80 5.15
CA VAL A 252 3.05 9.92 4.48
C VAL A 252 2.08 11.03 4.02
N GLY A 253 1.60 11.79 5.00
CA GLY A 253 0.68 12.93 4.80
C GLY A 253 1.15 13.90 3.72
N GLN A 254 0.19 14.48 2.99
CA GLN A 254 0.46 15.64 2.16
C GLN A 254 1.00 16.75 3.08
N HIS A 255 2.27 17.12 2.92
CA HIS A 255 2.84 18.17 3.74
C HIS A 255 2.43 19.53 3.20
N PHE A 256 1.96 20.42 4.09
CA PHE A 256 1.73 21.82 3.72
C PHE A 256 3.09 22.49 3.47
N TYR A 257 3.40 22.83 2.22
CA TYR A 257 4.66 23.50 1.86
C TYR A 257 4.49 25.02 1.75
N TRP A 258 5.35 25.76 2.44
CA TRP A 258 5.55 27.19 2.25
C TRP A 258 6.83 27.39 1.44
N GLN A 259 6.75 28.11 0.31
CA GLN A 259 7.92 28.61 -0.38
C GLN A 259 8.47 29.86 0.32
N ILE A 260 9.68 29.73 0.88
CA ILE A 260 10.45 30.86 1.41
C ILE A 260 11.70 31.01 0.53
N GLY A 261 11.68 31.98 -0.37
CA GLY A 261 12.74 32.16 -1.36
C GLY A 261 12.86 30.97 -2.31
N SER A 262 14.04 30.35 -2.38
CA SER A 262 14.31 29.16 -3.22
C SER A 262 14.05 27.82 -2.53
N PHE A 263 13.61 27.81 -1.27
CA PHE A 263 13.45 26.59 -0.48
C PHE A 263 11.98 26.33 -0.15
N GLN A 264 11.60 25.05 -0.15
CA GLN A 264 10.29 24.58 0.30
C GLN A 264 10.41 24.10 1.74
N VAL A 265 9.59 24.68 2.63
CA VAL A 265 9.59 24.36 4.06
C VAL A 265 8.23 23.82 4.46
N HIS A 266 8.19 22.87 5.39
CA HIS A 266 6.97 22.31 5.94
C HIS A 266 6.28 23.36 6.83
N GLY A 267 5.29 24.08 6.29
CA GLY A 267 4.56 25.12 7.00
C GLY A 267 3.75 24.58 8.18
N GLN A 268 3.29 23.33 8.11
CA GLN A 268 2.60 22.66 9.24
C GLN A 268 3.50 22.58 10.48
N VAL A 269 4.78 22.26 10.30
CA VAL A 269 5.77 22.15 11.39
C VAL A 269 6.01 23.50 12.05
N LEU A 270 6.10 24.56 11.23
CA LEU A 270 6.31 25.91 11.74
C LEU A 270 5.12 26.39 12.56
N ILE A 271 3.89 26.18 12.07
CA ILE A 271 2.66 26.60 12.76
C ILE A 271 2.53 25.89 14.11
N THR A 272 2.67 24.56 14.13
CA THR A 272 2.51 23.79 15.37
C THR A 272 3.63 24.06 16.35
N SER A 273 4.88 24.23 15.87
CA SER A 273 6.02 24.61 16.71
C SER A 273 5.84 26.00 17.31
N TRP A 274 5.34 26.98 16.54
CA TRP A 274 5.08 28.33 17.06
C TRP A 274 4.02 28.34 18.15
N VAL A 275 2.96 27.54 18.01
CA VAL A 275 1.94 27.40 19.05
C VAL A 275 2.55 26.81 20.33
N VAL A 276 3.33 25.74 20.23
CA VAL A 276 4.00 25.12 21.39
C VAL A 276 4.97 26.10 22.07
N ILE A 277 5.78 26.82 21.28
CA ILE A 277 6.71 27.83 21.79
C ILE A 277 5.96 28.97 22.48
N ALA A 278 4.86 29.45 21.90
CA ALA A 278 4.03 30.50 22.49
C ALA A 278 3.39 30.05 23.81
N ILE A 279 2.91 28.80 23.89
CA ILE A 279 2.35 28.23 25.13
C ILE A 279 3.44 28.13 26.21
N LEU A 280 4.62 27.61 25.87
CA LEU A 280 5.74 27.48 26.80
C LEU A 280 6.22 28.83 27.33
N LEU A 281 6.54 29.76 26.43
CA LEU A 281 7.03 31.09 26.82
C LEU A 281 5.95 31.91 27.52
N GLY A 282 4.70 31.83 27.07
CA GLY A 282 3.57 32.53 27.68
C GLY A 282 3.31 32.05 29.11
N SER A 283 3.21 30.73 29.31
CA SER A 283 2.98 30.15 30.64
C SER A 283 4.15 30.41 31.61
N ALA A 284 5.39 30.28 31.15
CA ALA A 284 6.57 30.59 31.95
C ALA A 284 6.66 32.09 32.31
N THR A 285 6.38 32.99 31.36
CA THR A 285 6.41 34.45 31.60
C THR A 285 5.33 34.88 32.58
N ILE A 286 4.13 34.26 32.51
CA ILE A 286 3.06 34.51 33.48
C ILE A 286 3.46 34.04 34.88
N ALA A 287 4.07 32.87 35.00
CA ALA A 287 4.52 32.32 36.28
C ALA A 287 5.67 33.13 36.91
N VAL A 288 6.57 33.69 36.09
CA VAL A 288 7.77 34.43 36.54
C VAL A 288 7.53 35.95 36.61
N ARG A 289 6.31 36.44 36.32
CA ARG A 289 6.04 37.89 36.26
C ARG A 289 6.22 38.61 37.59
N ASN A 290 5.94 37.96 38.72
CA ASN A 290 6.11 38.48 40.08
C ASN A 290 6.57 37.35 41.02
N PRO A 291 7.86 36.96 41.00
CA PRO A 291 8.34 35.83 41.79
C PRO A 291 8.33 36.16 43.28
N GLN A 292 7.78 35.26 44.09
CA GLN A 292 7.78 35.36 45.55
C GLN A 292 8.73 34.34 46.17
N THR A 293 9.30 34.67 47.33
CA THR A 293 10.21 33.77 48.07
C THR A 293 9.49 32.52 48.60
N ILE A 294 8.18 32.62 48.85
CA ILE A 294 7.30 31.49 49.12
C ILE A 294 6.52 31.24 47.84
N PRO A 295 6.73 30.10 47.16
CA PRO A 295 6.16 29.89 45.85
C PRO A 295 4.65 29.68 45.96
N THR A 296 3.89 30.28 45.03
CA THR A 296 2.42 30.23 44.99
C THR A 296 1.93 29.79 43.62
N GLY A 297 0.86 28.97 43.58
CA GLY A 297 0.15 28.58 42.37
C GLY A 297 1.06 28.01 41.27
N GLY A 298 1.18 28.75 40.15
CA GLY A 298 1.96 28.33 38.98
C GLY A 298 3.48 28.33 39.18
N GLN A 299 4.00 29.13 40.12
CA GLN A 299 5.43 29.12 40.45
C GLN A 299 5.87 27.75 40.98
N ASN A 300 5.03 27.08 41.80
CA ASN A 300 5.31 25.74 42.34
C ASN A 300 5.56 24.71 41.23
N PHE A 301 4.76 24.77 40.16
CA PHE A 301 4.87 23.81 39.06
C PHE A 301 6.17 24.01 38.28
N PHE A 302 6.50 25.25 37.89
CA PHE A 302 7.73 25.54 37.15
C PHE A 302 8.98 25.31 37.98
N GLU A 303 8.94 25.60 39.28
CA GLU A 303 10.06 25.34 40.20
C GLU A 303 10.29 23.85 40.39
N TYR A 304 9.23 23.05 40.59
CA TYR A 304 9.31 21.59 40.62
C TYR A 304 9.92 21.02 39.33
N VAL A 305 9.47 21.50 38.18
CA VAL A 305 10.00 21.08 36.87
C VAL A 305 11.47 21.46 36.73
N LEU A 306 11.87 22.65 37.18
CA LEU A 306 13.26 23.09 37.14
C LEU A 306 14.16 22.28 38.06
N GLU A 307 13.70 21.98 39.28
CA GLU A 307 14.40 21.08 40.21
C GLU A 307 14.55 19.68 39.60
N PHE A 308 13.49 19.15 38.99
CA PHE A 308 13.54 17.86 38.31
C PHE A 308 14.58 17.83 37.17
N ILE A 309 14.61 18.85 36.31
CA ILE A 309 15.62 18.97 35.25
C ILE A 309 17.02 19.08 35.84
N ARG A 310 17.16 19.82 36.95
CA ARG A 310 18.42 19.99 37.66
C ARG A 310 18.92 18.66 38.21
N ASP A 311 18.05 17.86 38.80
CA ASP A 311 18.39 16.54 39.34
C ASP A 311 18.81 15.59 38.23
N VAL A 312 18.04 15.51 37.13
CA VAL A 312 18.41 14.69 35.96
C VAL A 312 19.77 15.14 35.40
N SER A 313 19.98 16.44 35.23
CA SER A 313 21.24 16.97 34.71
C SER A 313 22.41 16.69 35.64
N LYS A 314 22.23 16.88 36.96
CA LYS A 314 23.26 16.64 37.97
C LYS A 314 23.64 15.17 38.06
N THR A 315 22.66 14.26 38.01
CA THR A 315 22.90 12.81 38.09
C THR A 315 23.60 12.28 36.84
N GLN A 316 23.29 12.81 35.65
CA GLN A 316 23.81 12.29 34.39
C GLN A 316 25.09 12.99 33.89
N ILE A 317 25.26 14.29 34.15
CA ILE A 317 26.40 15.10 33.65
C ILE A 317 27.52 15.20 34.70
N GLY A 318 27.20 15.10 36.00
CA GLY A 318 28.16 15.26 37.09
C GLY A 318 28.26 16.69 37.60
N GLU A 319 29.40 17.09 38.19
CA GLU A 319 29.55 18.37 38.91
C GLU A 319 29.35 19.63 38.04
N GLU A 320 29.62 19.54 36.74
CA GLU A 320 29.55 20.66 35.78
C GLU A 320 28.20 20.74 35.04
N TYR A 321 27.10 20.32 35.68
CA TYR A 321 25.77 20.32 35.05
C TYR A 321 25.18 21.73 34.80
N GLY A 322 25.64 22.75 35.53
CA GLY A 322 25.04 24.10 35.56
C GLY A 322 24.78 24.74 34.19
N PRO A 323 25.79 24.85 33.30
CA PRO A 323 25.62 25.43 31.96
C PRO A 323 24.67 24.65 31.05
N TRP A 324 24.44 23.37 31.34
CA TRP A 324 23.65 22.46 30.50
C TRP A 324 22.18 22.38 30.91
N VAL A 325 21.82 22.90 32.09
CA VAL A 325 20.42 22.91 32.58
C VAL A 325 19.45 23.59 31.58
N PRO A 326 19.75 24.76 30.98
CA PRO A 326 18.86 25.37 30.00
C PRO A 326 18.70 24.52 28.75
N PHE A 327 19.77 23.82 28.33
CA PHE A 327 19.74 22.97 27.15
C PHE A 327 18.87 21.73 27.38
N ILE A 328 19.10 20.98 28.46
CA ILE A 328 18.30 19.80 28.80
C ILE A 328 16.85 20.20 29.07
N GLY A 329 16.64 21.31 29.77
CA GLY A 329 15.30 21.80 30.09
C GLY A 329 14.49 22.22 28.86
N THR A 330 15.11 22.93 27.90
CA THR A 330 14.45 23.30 26.65
C THR A 330 14.09 22.09 25.81
N MET A 331 14.99 21.11 25.67
CA MET A 331 14.71 19.86 24.94
C MET A 331 13.59 19.06 25.60
N PHE A 332 13.65 18.88 26.93
CA PHE A 332 12.62 18.16 27.69
C PHE A 332 11.25 18.83 27.55
N LEU A 333 11.16 20.13 27.84
CA LEU A 333 9.90 20.86 27.82
C LEU A 333 9.32 20.99 26.42
N PHE A 334 10.17 21.23 25.42
CA PHE A 334 9.72 21.31 24.04
C PHE A 334 9.14 19.98 23.56
N ILE A 335 9.83 18.87 23.78
CA ILE A 335 9.35 17.54 23.35
C ILE A 335 8.10 17.14 24.16
N PHE A 336 8.11 17.35 25.47
CA PHE A 336 6.99 17.00 26.35
C PHE A 336 5.72 17.74 25.95
N VAL A 337 5.79 19.08 25.81
CA VAL A 337 4.63 19.89 25.44
C VAL A 337 4.24 19.68 23.98
N SER A 338 5.18 19.43 23.07
CA SER A 338 4.87 19.09 21.68
C SER A 338 4.06 17.81 21.56
N ASN A 339 4.46 16.76 22.29
CA ASN A 339 3.79 15.48 22.28
C ASN A 339 2.39 15.57 22.91
N TRP A 340 2.28 16.25 24.05
CA TRP A 340 0.99 16.49 24.71
C TRP A 340 0.07 17.39 23.89
N SER A 341 0.64 18.39 23.20
CA SER A 341 -0.09 19.24 22.26
C SER A 341 -0.67 18.43 21.11
N GLY A 342 0.07 17.45 20.56
CA GLY A 342 -0.46 16.58 19.52
C GLY A 342 -1.61 15.69 19.98
N ALA A 343 -1.56 15.20 21.23
CA ALA A 343 -2.56 14.28 21.78
C ALA A 343 -3.80 14.97 22.36
N LEU A 344 -3.66 16.16 22.96
CA LEU A 344 -4.73 16.85 23.69
C LEU A 344 -5.44 17.94 22.88
N LEU A 345 -4.74 18.63 21.97
CA LEU A 345 -5.39 19.64 21.14
C LEU A 345 -6.12 18.96 19.98
N PRO A 346 -7.43 19.22 19.79
CA PRO A 346 -8.20 18.64 18.71
C PRO A 346 -7.88 19.33 17.38
N TRP A 347 -6.67 19.12 16.87
CA TRP A 347 -6.18 19.71 15.62
C TRP A 347 -7.01 19.32 14.39
N LYS A 348 -7.73 18.19 14.46
CA LYS A 348 -8.67 17.72 13.43
C LYS A 348 -9.90 18.62 13.21
N ILE A 349 -10.16 19.59 14.10
CA ILE A 349 -11.27 20.56 13.93
C ILE A 349 -10.88 21.66 12.92
N ILE A 350 -9.58 21.86 12.68
CA ILE A 350 -9.06 22.89 11.79
C ILE A 350 -8.57 22.21 10.50
N GLU A 351 -9.43 22.17 9.48
CA GLU A 351 -9.06 21.65 8.16
C GLU A 351 -8.20 22.67 7.40
N LEU A 352 -6.95 22.33 7.10
CA LEU A 352 -6.14 23.09 6.14
C LEU A 352 -6.42 22.62 4.71
N PRO A 353 -6.27 23.51 3.71
CA PRO A 353 -6.47 23.15 2.31
C PRO A 353 -5.51 22.06 1.81
N HIS A 354 -4.35 21.87 2.46
CA HIS A 354 -3.41 20.77 2.21
C HIS A 354 -2.69 20.41 3.53
N GLY A 355 -2.76 19.15 3.95
CA GLY A 355 -2.05 18.59 5.12
C GLY A 355 -2.81 18.61 6.46
N GLU A 356 -2.39 17.76 7.39
CA GLU A 356 -2.96 17.62 8.73
C GLU A 356 -2.08 18.32 9.78
N LEU A 357 -2.70 19.03 10.73
CA LEU A 357 -2.00 19.55 11.89
C LEU A 357 -1.85 18.42 12.93
N ALA A 358 -0.60 18.16 13.29
CA ALA A 358 -0.22 17.14 14.25
C ALA A 358 0.81 17.70 15.25
N ALA A 359 1.35 16.85 16.11
CA ALA A 359 2.49 17.22 16.93
C ALA A 359 3.66 17.71 16.04
N PRO A 360 4.40 18.77 16.44
CA PRO A 360 5.62 19.18 15.73
C PRO A 360 6.62 18.04 15.51
N THR A 361 6.65 17.10 16.46
CA THR A 361 7.53 15.93 16.50
C THR A 361 7.09 14.79 15.58
N ASN A 362 5.92 14.87 14.94
CA ASN A 362 5.50 13.92 13.90
C ASN A 362 6.26 14.15 12.59
N ASP A 363 6.84 15.33 12.37
CA ASP A 363 7.67 15.58 11.19
C ASP A 363 9.13 15.16 11.42
N ILE A 364 9.70 14.48 10.44
CA ILE A 364 11.09 14.01 10.49
C ILE A 364 12.07 15.18 10.60
N ASN A 365 11.75 16.35 10.03
CA ASN A 365 12.63 17.52 10.09
C ASN A 365 12.83 17.99 11.54
N THR A 366 11.77 17.98 12.35
CA THR A 366 11.84 18.38 13.76
C THR A 366 12.67 17.41 14.58
N THR A 367 12.41 16.11 14.43
CA THR A 367 13.11 15.07 15.21
C THR A 367 14.58 14.96 14.82
N VAL A 368 14.90 15.06 13.53
CA VAL A 368 16.28 15.10 13.04
C VAL A 368 16.99 16.39 13.48
N ALA A 369 16.33 17.55 13.43
CA ALA A 369 16.91 18.80 13.91
C ALA A 369 17.27 18.73 15.40
N LEU A 370 16.37 18.16 16.23
CA LEU A 370 16.61 17.93 17.65
C LEU A 370 17.79 16.96 17.89
N ALA A 371 17.91 15.88 17.11
CA ALA A 371 19.06 14.96 17.21
C ALA A 371 20.37 15.58 16.75
N LEU A 372 20.34 16.38 15.69
CA LEU A 372 21.53 17.09 15.23
C LEU A 372 21.97 18.10 16.29
N LEU A 373 21.02 18.80 16.91
CA LEU A 373 21.31 19.73 18.00
C LEU A 373 21.93 19.00 19.21
N THR A 374 21.41 17.85 19.63
CA THR A 374 22.03 17.06 20.72
C THR A 374 23.38 16.49 20.33
N SER A 375 23.58 16.09 19.08
CA SER A 375 24.89 15.66 18.56
C SER A 375 25.91 16.80 18.56
N VAL A 376 25.52 17.99 18.11
CA VAL A 376 26.37 19.18 18.15
C VAL A 376 26.68 19.57 19.59
N ALA A 377 25.71 19.50 20.50
CA ALA A 377 25.91 19.74 21.93
C ALA A 377 26.90 18.73 22.55
N TYR A 378 26.82 17.45 22.18
CA TYR A 378 27.76 16.40 22.59
C TYR A 378 29.19 16.73 22.15
N PHE A 379 29.40 17.06 20.87
CA PHE A 379 30.72 17.44 20.37
C PHE A 379 31.23 18.74 20.98
N TYR A 380 30.35 19.73 21.17
CA TYR A 380 30.68 20.99 21.81
C TYR A 380 31.12 20.80 23.27
N ALA A 381 30.42 19.95 24.03
CA ALA A 381 30.78 19.59 25.40
C ALA A 381 32.17 18.94 25.47
N GLY A 382 32.41 17.96 24.60
CA GLY A 382 33.69 17.27 24.49
C GLY A 382 34.85 18.19 24.12
N LEU A 383 34.65 19.07 23.13
CA LEU A 383 35.65 20.04 22.67
C LEU A 383 35.91 21.13 23.70
N ASN A 384 34.87 21.64 24.38
CA ASN A 384 35.02 22.71 25.36
C ASN A 384 35.80 22.24 26.61
N LYS A 385 35.64 20.97 27.01
CA LYS A 385 36.32 20.41 28.19
C LYS A 385 37.73 19.89 27.91
N ARG A 386 37.98 19.29 26.73
CA ARG A 386 39.28 18.65 26.41
C ARG A 386 40.08 19.33 25.31
N GLY A 387 39.54 20.37 24.67
CA GLY A 387 40.14 21.01 23.52
C GLY A 387 40.38 20.03 22.37
N LEU A 388 41.44 20.27 21.58
CA LEU A 388 41.81 19.42 20.44
C LEU A 388 42.19 17.98 20.84
N ASN A 389 42.46 17.72 22.13
CA ASN A 389 42.78 16.38 22.63
C ASN A 389 41.54 15.46 22.75
N TYR A 390 40.33 16.01 22.55
CA TYR A 390 39.09 15.25 22.47
C TYR A 390 39.15 14.18 21.35
N PHE A 391 39.76 14.52 20.21
CA PHE A 391 39.89 13.58 19.09
C PHE A 391 40.87 12.44 19.36
N GLY A 392 41.68 12.53 20.42
CA GLY A 392 42.52 11.43 20.90
C GLY A 392 41.72 10.20 21.36
N LYS A 393 40.45 10.39 21.79
CA LYS A 393 39.51 9.31 22.17
C LYS A 393 39.23 8.35 21.00
N TYR A 394 39.35 8.80 19.75
CA TYR A 394 39.10 7.96 18.58
C TYR A 394 40.25 6.99 18.27
N ILE A 395 41.42 7.16 18.88
CA ILE A 395 42.65 6.42 18.54
C ILE A 395 43.00 5.37 19.62
N GLN A 396 42.49 5.50 20.84
CA GLN A 396 42.73 4.54 21.94
C GLN A 396 41.58 3.53 22.07
N PRO A 397 41.81 2.22 22.31
CA PRO A 397 43.10 1.53 22.53
C PRO A 397 43.75 0.96 21.25
N THR A 398 43.05 0.91 20.11
CA THR A 398 43.62 0.48 18.81
C THR A 398 43.16 1.39 17.66
N PRO A 399 44.05 1.80 16.74
CA PRO A 399 43.69 2.64 15.58
C PRO A 399 42.67 2.01 14.62
N ILE A 400 42.44 0.70 14.72
CA ILE A 400 41.46 -0.04 13.89
C ILE A 400 40.02 0.30 14.29
N LEU A 401 39.79 0.76 15.54
CA LEU A 401 38.47 1.10 16.07
C LEU A 401 37.99 2.51 15.66
N LEU A 402 38.87 3.33 15.08
CA LEU A 402 38.60 4.71 14.71
C LEU A 402 37.32 4.92 13.88
N PRO A 403 37.08 4.20 12.76
CA PRO A 403 35.85 4.38 11.98
C PRO A 403 34.60 3.93 12.73
N ILE A 404 34.74 2.97 13.65
CA ILE A 404 33.61 2.45 14.43
C ILE A 404 33.21 3.46 15.51
N ASN A 405 34.17 4.01 16.26
CA ASN A 405 33.89 5.00 17.31
C ASN A 405 33.29 6.30 16.74
N ILE A 406 33.77 6.76 15.57
CA ILE A 406 33.19 7.93 14.90
C ILE A 406 31.73 7.62 14.49
N LEU A 407 31.49 6.46 13.89
CA LEU A 407 30.14 6.04 13.51
C LEU A 407 29.23 5.87 14.73
N GLU A 408 29.75 5.37 15.86
CA GLU A 408 29.03 5.19 17.12
C GLU A 408 28.55 6.54 17.68
N ASP A 409 29.43 7.55 17.73
CA ASP A 409 29.08 8.89 18.22
C ASP A 409 28.05 9.60 17.33
N PHE A 410 28.07 9.36 16.01
CA PHE A 410 27.02 9.85 15.11
C PHE A 410 25.71 9.08 15.22
N THR A 411 25.76 7.78 15.50
CA THR A 411 24.56 6.92 15.53
C THR A 411 23.82 6.99 16.86
N LYS A 412 24.47 7.33 17.98
CA LYS A 412 23.82 7.50 19.30
C LYS A 412 22.67 8.54 19.28
N PRO A 413 22.88 9.81 18.87
CA PRO A 413 21.80 10.80 18.78
C PRO A 413 20.77 10.47 17.70
N LEU A 414 21.23 9.93 16.56
CA LEU A 414 20.38 9.55 15.43
C LEU A 414 19.39 8.44 15.83
N SER A 415 19.86 7.39 16.47
CA SER A 415 19.05 6.26 16.97
C SER A 415 17.97 6.75 17.94
N LEU A 416 18.33 7.72 18.79
CA LEU A 416 17.42 8.30 19.77
C LEU A 416 16.33 9.17 19.13
N SER A 417 16.64 9.94 18.07
CA SER A 417 15.61 10.65 17.30
C SER A 417 14.67 9.72 16.54
N PHE A 418 15.18 8.66 15.91
CA PHE A 418 14.31 7.69 15.25
C PHE A 418 13.41 6.94 16.23
N ARG A 419 13.89 6.70 17.45
CA ARG A 419 13.07 6.12 18.54
C ARG A 419 11.93 7.06 18.94
N LEU A 420 12.20 8.36 19.10
CA LEU A 420 11.17 9.34 19.42
C LEU A 420 10.15 9.49 18.27
N PHE A 421 10.64 9.66 17.03
CA PHE A 421 9.83 9.78 15.82
C PHE A 421 8.92 8.56 15.60
N GLY A 422 9.48 7.35 15.64
CA GLY A 422 8.72 6.13 15.39
C GLY A 422 7.62 5.88 16.41
N ASN A 423 7.83 6.26 17.67
CA ASN A 423 6.82 6.12 18.70
C ASN A 423 5.69 7.14 18.58
N ILE A 424 6.01 8.40 18.26
CA ILE A 424 5.00 9.46 18.09
C ILE A 424 4.15 9.19 16.85
N LEU A 425 4.79 8.78 15.74
CA LEU A 425 4.11 8.38 14.52
C LEU A 425 3.21 7.16 14.75
N ALA A 426 3.68 6.15 15.51
CA ALA A 426 2.89 4.98 15.85
C ALA A 426 1.67 5.32 16.72
N ASP A 427 1.84 6.15 17.76
CA ASP A 427 0.75 6.56 18.65
C ASP A 427 -0.32 7.36 17.87
N GLU A 428 0.11 8.24 16.96
CA GLU A 428 -0.80 9.01 16.09
C GLU A 428 -1.54 8.10 15.08
N LEU A 429 -0.83 7.19 14.43
CA LEU A 429 -1.41 6.20 13.50
C LEU A 429 -2.46 5.33 14.22
N VAL A 430 -2.17 4.86 15.44
CA VAL A 430 -3.11 4.07 16.24
C VAL A 430 -4.39 4.86 16.54
N VAL A 431 -4.28 6.14 16.92
CA VAL A 431 -5.45 6.99 17.17
C VAL A 431 -6.27 7.18 15.90
N VAL A 432 -5.62 7.44 14.75
CA VAL A 432 -6.32 7.62 13.46
C VAL A 432 -7.05 6.35 13.04
N VAL A 433 -6.39 5.19 13.10
CA VAL A 433 -6.96 3.89 12.72
C VAL A 433 -8.12 3.51 13.64
N LEU A 434 -8.00 3.72 14.96
CA LEU A 434 -9.06 3.38 15.92
C LEU A 434 -10.28 4.28 15.80
N VAL A 435 -10.08 5.59 15.59
CA VAL A 435 -11.18 6.54 15.37
C VAL A 435 -11.90 6.27 14.04
N SER A 436 -11.18 5.75 13.03
CA SER A 436 -11.79 5.32 11.77
C SER A 436 -12.67 4.07 11.92
N LEU A 437 -12.29 3.14 12.80
CA LEU A 437 -12.94 1.83 12.88
C LEU A 437 -14.15 1.81 13.83
N VAL A 438 -14.13 2.63 14.89
CA VAL A 438 -15.10 2.57 15.98
C VAL A 438 -15.46 3.99 16.47
N PRO A 439 -16.71 4.27 16.89
CA PRO A 439 -17.07 5.57 17.45
C PRO A 439 -16.14 6.04 18.58
N SER A 440 -15.88 7.35 18.65
CA SER A 440 -14.78 7.99 19.42
C SER A 440 -14.73 7.73 20.93
N VAL A 441 -15.70 7.01 21.52
CA VAL A 441 -15.69 6.64 22.95
C VAL A 441 -14.74 5.46 23.22
N VAL A 442 -14.58 4.54 22.26
CA VAL A 442 -13.78 3.32 22.43
C VAL A 442 -12.26 3.56 22.39
N PRO A 443 -11.71 4.50 21.59
CA PRO A 443 -10.26 4.76 21.55
C PRO A 443 -9.69 5.52 22.76
N ILE A 444 -10.54 6.10 23.63
CA ILE A 444 -10.10 6.98 24.73
C ILE A 444 -9.08 6.32 25.68
N PRO A 445 -9.26 5.05 26.13
CA PRO A 445 -8.27 4.40 26.99
C PRO A 445 -6.92 4.15 26.28
N VAL A 446 -6.94 3.90 24.97
CA VAL A 446 -5.73 3.68 24.17
C VAL A 446 -4.98 5.00 23.96
N MET A 447 -5.71 6.08 23.72
CA MET A 447 -5.14 7.43 23.63
C MET A 447 -4.48 7.87 24.94
N PHE A 448 -5.07 7.50 26.09
CA PHE A 448 -4.44 7.74 27.39
C PHE A 448 -3.12 6.96 27.57
N LEU A 449 -3.07 5.72 27.08
CA LEU A 449 -1.84 4.92 27.08
C LEU A 449 -0.76 5.56 26.19
N GLY A 450 -1.13 6.03 24.99
CA GLY A 450 -0.23 6.78 24.10
C GLY A 450 0.27 8.11 24.71
N LEU A 451 -0.60 8.84 25.40
CA LEU A 451 -0.21 10.06 26.09
C LEU A 451 0.82 9.77 27.21
N PHE A 452 0.61 8.68 27.95
CA PHE A 452 1.55 8.23 28.99
C PHE A 452 2.91 7.84 28.40
N THR A 453 2.95 7.06 27.32
CA THR A 453 4.19 6.67 26.63
C THR A 453 4.93 7.88 26.08
N SER A 454 4.20 8.84 25.51
CA SER A 454 4.79 10.07 24.93
C SER A 454 5.49 10.96 25.97
N GLY A 455 4.96 11.02 27.20
CA GLY A 455 5.57 11.75 28.31
C GLY A 455 6.84 11.06 28.82
N ILE A 456 6.81 9.73 28.96
CA ILE A 456 7.98 8.93 29.34
C ILE A 456 9.10 9.07 28.30
N GLN A 457 8.77 9.13 27.01
CA GLN A 457 9.76 9.27 25.94
C GLN A 457 10.47 10.62 25.98
N ALA A 458 9.77 11.72 26.26
CA ALA A 458 10.39 13.02 26.44
C ALA A 458 11.41 12.99 27.60
N LEU A 459 11.07 12.31 28.69
CA LEU A 459 11.98 12.10 29.82
C LEU A 459 13.19 11.23 29.44
N ILE A 460 12.97 10.09 28.80
CA ILE A 460 14.05 9.20 28.34
C ILE A 460 15.00 9.95 27.39
N PHE A 461 14.44 10.76 26.48
CA PHE A 461 15.22 11.60 25.56
C PHE A 461 16.11 12.57 26.34
N ALA A 462 15.55 13.32 27.28
CA ALA A 462 16.31 14.31 28.06
C ALA A 462 17.38 13.66 28.94
N THR A 463 17.06 12.54 29.59
CA THR A 463 18.01 11.78 30.42
C THR A 463 19.15 11.20 29.60
N LEU A 464 18.87 10.61 28.43
CA LEU A 464 19.91 10.07 27.55
C LEU A 464 20.74 11.17 26.90
N ALA A 465 20.13 12.29 26.51
CA ALA A 465 20.87 13.46 26.02
C ALA A 465 21.83 14.00 27.08
N ALA A 466 21.37 14.10 28.34
CA ALA A 466 22.22 14.48 29.47
C ALA A 466 23.33 13.43 29.71
N ALA A 467 23.01 12.13 29.63
CA ALA A 467 23.99 11.06 29.79
C ALA A 467 25.06 11.10 28.70
N TYR A 468 24.70 11.38 27.44
CA TYR A 468 25.67 11.53 26.36
C TYR A 468 26.55 12.76 26.57
N ILE A 469 25.99 13.88 26.99
CA ILE A 469 26.78 15.06 27.35
C ILE A 469 27.75 14.72 28.49
N GLY A 470 27.29 14.01 29.53
CA GLY A 470 28.15 13.48 30.59
C GLY A 470 29.27 12.58 30.06
N GLU A 471 28.96 11.63 29.18
CA GLU A 471 29.93 10.71 28.56
C GLU A 471 30.97 11.45 27.69
N SER A 472 30.60 12.56 27.06
CA SER A 472 31.55 13.40 26.31
C SER A 472 32.54 14.12 27.24
N MET A 473 32.08 14.43 28.46
CA MET A 473 32.83 15.17 29.47
C MET A 473 33.72 14.23 30.29
N GLU A 474 33.23 13.05 30.65
CA GLU A 474 33.96 12.01 31.39
C GLU A 474 34.91 11.23 30.46
N GLY A 475 36.20 11.23 30.80
CA GLY A 475 37.19 10.46 30.05
C GLY A 475 36.99 8.99 30.38
N HIS A 476 36.95 8.12 29.37
CA HIS A 476 37.40 6.76 29.62
C HIS A 476 38.83 6.89 30.14
N HIS A 477 39.01 6.66 31.44
CA HIS A 477 40.31 6.43 32.05
C HIS A 477 40.95 5.18 31.46
#